data_AF-A0A4P6K0X9-F1
#
_entry.id   AF-A0A4P6K0X9-F1
#
_cell.length_a   1.000
_cell.length_b   1.000
_cell.length_c   1.000
_cell.angle_alpha   90.00
_cell.angle_beta   90.00
_cell.angle_gamma   90.00
#
_symmetry.space_group_name_H-M   'P 1'
#
loop_
_entity.id
_entity.type
_entity.pdbx_description
1 polymer ?
#
loop_
_entity_poly.entity_id
_entity_poly.type
_entity_poly.pdbx_seq_one_letter_code
_entity_poly.pdbx_strand_id
1 'polypeptide(L)'
;MAKKKRRNTESMAPQRSDQVRVQSRRNERSAIENSKLTPGQVARRKARKRTSSTKPWLWVGGIVVAIAVIIGIFVLISNQQSNAGVIGPTDPAVLQQVTGVKQSALADVGTGGVQNPMQPVAGNQPILNGPSGKPQLLYYGAEWCPYCAADRWSVVVALSRFGTFKQLPETTSSGSDVYPNTATFSFHQSQYSSNYIDFVPLEVQDRDGKTVLTPTPEQQQLLNHYKITGFPFMNIAERYTATSLYSPDVLSGLSQKKIADQLSDPTSKVSQNILGAANYLTAAICAATQNQPANVCTVAPIPSVSQTLMTSPASPQSSIGNSSFAMIAPRREGLS
;
A
#
# COMPACT_ATOMS: atom_id res chain seq x y z
N MET A 1 -40.83 55.66 14.19
CA MET A 1 -39.88 56.72 13.80
C MET A 1 -39.26 56.36 12.46
N ALA A 2 -39.29 57.29 11.51
CA ALA A 2 -38.93 57.12 10.11
C ALA A 2 -37.44 57.42 9.83
N LYS A 3 -36.86 56.76 8.81
CA LYS A 3 -35.85 57.29 7.84
C LYS A 3 -35.51 56.17 6.85
N LYS A 4 -36.05 56.14 5.61
CA LYS A 4 -35.71 56.92 4.40
C LYS A 4 -34.52 56.34 3.59
N LYS A 5 -34.87 55.51 2.60
CA LYS A 5 -34.56 55.58 1.14
C LYS A 5 -33.10 55.87 0.74
N ARG A 6 -32.49 54.93 -0.01
CA ARG A 6 -32.09 55.09 -1.44
C ARG A 6 -31.58 53.77 -2.04
N ARG A 7 -32.16 53.39 -3.18
CA ARG A 7 -31.60 52.44 -4.16
C ARG A 7 -30.51 53.17 -4.94
N ASN A 8 -29.38 52.53 -5.17
CA ASN A 8 -28.47 52.88 -6.26
C ASN A 8 -28.35 51.68 -7.20
N THR A 9 -28.59 51.97 -8.46
CA THR A 9 -28.46 51.12 -9.65
C THR A 9 -27.16 51.56 -10.32
N GLU A 10 -26.26 50.64 -10.66
CA GLU A 10 -25.13 50.87 -11.60
C GLU A 10 -24.54 49.47 -11.92
N SER A 11 -24.84 48.85 -13.07
CA SER A 11 -24.45 49.13 -14.46
C SER A 11 -23.11 48.49 -14.84
N MET A 12 -23.20 47.59 -15.83
CA MET A 12 -22.13 46.82 -16.49
C MET A 12 -21.28 47.68 -17.45
N ALA A 13 -19.97 47.37 -17.49
CA ALA A 13 -18.99 47.50 -18.60
C ALA A 13 -18.50 48.91 -19.05
N PRO A 14 -17.37 49.04 -19.81
CA PRO A 14 -16.39 48.04 -20.30
C PRO A 14 -14.89 48.39 -20.09
N GLN A 15 -14.04 47.37 -19.94
CA GLN A 15 -12.57 47.44 -19.81
C GLN A 15 -11.79 47.45 -21.15
N ARG A 16 -12.41 47.88 -22.26
CA ARG A 16 -11.90 47.66 -23.64
C ARG A 16 -11.26 48.90 -24.31
N SER A 17 -11.26 50.07 -23.67
CA SER A 17 -10.84 51.34 -24.30
C SER A 17 -9.37 51.71 -24.14
N ASP A 18 -8.63 51.11 -23.19
CA ASP A 18 -7.25 51.56 -22.90
C ASP A 18 -6.17 50.86 -23.73
N GLN A 19 -6.41 49.63 -24.21
CA GLN A 19 -5.43 48.92 -25.04
C GLN A 19 -5.27 49.51 -26.45
N VAL A 20 -6.35 50.06 -27.02
CA VAL A 20 -6.34 50.63 -28.39
C VAL A 20 -5.50 51.92 -28.46
N ARG A 21 -5.45 52.68 -27.36
CA ARG A 21 -4.77 53.99 -27.32
C ARG A 21 -3.25 53.91 -27.17
N VAL A 22 -2.73 52.77 -26.69
CA VAL A 22 -1.29 52.52 -26.54
C VAL A 22 -0.67 52.00 -27.84
N GLN A 23 -1.45 51.26 -28.64
CA GLN A 23 -0.99 50.70 -29.91
C GLN A 23 -0.88 51.76 -31.03
N SER A 24 -1.78 52.75 -31.08
CA SER A 24 -1.74 53.82 -32.08
C SER A 24 -0.52 54.74 -31.93
N ARG A 25 -0.14 55.10 -30.69
CA ARG A 25 1.04 55.95 -30.41
C ARG A 25 2.38 55.30 -30.77
N ARG A 26 2.45 53.96 -30.76
CA ARG A 26 3.67 53.22 -31.13
C ARG A 26 3.88 53.22 -32.65
N ASN A 27 2.79 53.09 -33.41
CA ASN A 27 2.83 53.11 -34.88
C ASN A 27 3.18 54.50 -35.44
N GLU A 28 2.71 55.59 -34.81
CA GLU A 28 3.06 56.96 -35.23
C GLU A 28 4.54 57.30 -35.00
N ARG A 29 5.16 56.80 -33.91
CA ARG A 29 6.60 57.01 -33.66
C ARG A 29 7.49 56.30 -34.70
N SER A 30 7.09 55.10 -35.16
CA SER A 30 7.83 54.36 -36.19
C SER A 30 7.70 54.96 -37.60
N ALA A 31 6.66 55.75 -37.86
CA ALA A 31 6.46 56.44 -39.14
C ALA A 31 7.31 57.72 -39.25
N ILE A 32 7.60 58.40 -38.12
CA ILE A 32 8.37 59.64 -38.10
C ILE A 32 9.88 59.38 -38.18
N GLU A 33 10.37 58.23 -37.69
CA GLU A 33 11.80 57.88 -37.71
C GLU A 33 12.33 57.53 -39.11
N ASN A 34 11.45 57.18 -40.06
CA ASN A 34 11.80 56.83 -41.44
C ASN A 34 11.84 58.00 -42.43
N SER A 35 11.59 59.25 -42.01
CA SER A 35 11.53 60.41 -42.91
C SER A 35 12.81 61.26 -42.99
N LYS A 36 13.91 60.83 -42.36
CA LYS A 36 15.21 61.53 -42.38
C LYS A 36 16.37 60.66 -42.89
N LEU A 37 16.26 60.16 -44.11
CA LEU A 37 17.39 59.50 -44.80
C LEU A 37 17.62 60.14 -46.16
N THR A 38 18.83 60.65 -46.37
CA THR A 38 19.31 61.34 -47.57
C THR A 38 19.52 60.36 -48.75
N PRO A 39 19.45 60.82 -50.02
CA PRO A 39 19.46 59.95 -51.20
C PRO A 39 20.75 59.15 -51.46
N GLY A 40 21.81 59.31 -50.65
CA GLY A 40 23.12 58.68 -50.85
C GLY A 40 23.32 57.29 -50.23
N GLN A 41 22.42 56.84 -49.33
CA GLN A 41 22.63 55.60 -48.57
C GLN A 41 21.79 54.38 -49.04
N VAL A 42 20.86 54.60 -49.99
CA VAL A 42 20.05 53.53 -50.59
C VAL A 42 20.87 52.65 -51.56
N ALA A 43 22.00 53.15 -52.07
CA ALA A 43 22.85 52.43 -53.03
C ALA A 43 23.76 51.36 -52.40
N ARG A 44 23.98 51.34 -51.07
CA ARG A 44 24.82 50.32 -50.40
C ARG A 44 24.05 49.11 -49.84
N ARG A 45 22.71 49.11 -49.87
CA ARG A 45 21.89 47.96 -49.41
C ARG A 45 21.56 46.94 -50.51
N LYS A 46 21.90 47.20 -51.77
CA LYS A 46 21.62 46.29 -52.91
C LYS A 46 22.79 45.38 -53.32
N ALA A 47 23.92 45.38 -52.61
CA ALA A 47 25.09 44.55 -52.94
C ALA A 47 25.35 43.38 -51.97
N ARG A 48 24.38 42.98 -51.13
CA ARG A 48 24.47 41.79 -50.28
C ARG A 48 23.26 40.87 -50.47
N LYS A 49 22.99 40.51 -51.72
CA LYS A 49 22.07 39.43 -52.10
C LYS A 49 22.79 38.50 -53.06
N ARG A 50 23.44 37.47 -52.51
CA ARG A 50 23.98 36.22 -53.09
C ARG A 50 24.96 35.72 -52.01
N THR A 51 24.91 34.54 -51.43
CA THR A 51 24.19 33.27 -51.61
C THR A 51 24.55 32.44 -50.37
N SER A 52 23.61 31.76 -49.73
CA SER A 52 23.82 30.40 -49.22
C SER A 52 22.49 29.85 -48.72
N SER A 53 22.05 28.79 -49.38
CA SER A 53 20.89 27.98 -49.09
C SER A 53 21.05 27.36 -47.69
N THR A 54 20.27 27.81 -46.71
CA THR A 54 20.00 26.98 -45.53
C THR A 54 18.99 25.92 -45.94
N LYS A 55 19.45 24.67 -46.03
CA LYS A 55 18.61 23.51 -46.33
C LYS A 55 17.45 23.46 -45.32
N PRO A 56 16.16 23.56 -45.73
CA PRO A 56 15.03 23.53 -44.80
C PRO A 56 14.78 22.13 -44.19
N TRP A 57 15.53 21.11 -44.62
CA TRP A 57 15.33 19.73 -44.18
C TRP A 57 15.94 19.41 -42.79
N LEU A 58 16.92 20.19 -42.32
CA LEU A 58 17.54 19.98 -41.01
C LEU A 58 16.67 20.43 -39.83
N TRP A 59 15.74 21.37 -40.04
CA TRP A 59 14.81 21.82 -39.00
C TRP A 59 13.67 20.83 -38.75
N VAL A 60 13.20 20.13 -39.79
CA VAL A 60 12.16 19.10 -39.66
C VAL A 60 12.70 17.88 -38.91
N GLY A 61 13.93 17.45 -39.20
CA GLY A 61 14.58 16.35 -38.46
C GLY A 61 14.80 16.69 -36.98
N GLY A 62 15.24 17.91 -36.67
CA GLY A 62 15.44 18.37 -35.29
C GLY A 62 14.14 18.43 -34.48
N ILE A 63 13.03 18.88 -35.09
CA ILE A 63 11.72 18.92 -34.45
C ILE A 63 11.19 17.51 -34.17
N VAL A 64 11.31 16.58 -35.13
CA VAL A 64 10.86 15.19 -34.95
C VAL A 64 11.65 14.50 -33.83
N VAL A 65 12.97 14.69 -33.78
CA VAL A 65 13.81 14.14 -32.71
C VAL A 65 13.46 14.76 -31.36
N ALA A 66 13.24 16.08 -31.29
CA ALA A 66 12.84 16.74 -30.05
C ALA A 66 11.47 16.25 -29.54
N ILE A 67 10.49 16.06 -30.43
CA ILE A 67 9.19 15.50 -30.09
C ILE A 67 9.33 14.05 -29.62
N ALA A 68 10.13 13.22 -30.30
CA ALA A 68 10.38 11.85 -29.89
C ALA A 68 11.06 11.77 -28.52
N VAL A 69 12.00 12.67 -28.21
CA VAL A 69 12.64 12.77 -26.90
C VAL A 69 11.64 13.22 -25.83
N ILE A 70 10.78 14.21 -26.11
CA ILE A 70 9.74 14.65 -25.17
C ILE A 70 8.74 13.54 -24.90
N ILE A 71 8.28 12.83 -25.94
CA ILE A 71 7.39 11.66 -25.80
C ILE A 71 8.11 10.57 -25.00
N GLY A 72 9.38 10.30 -25.28
CA GLY A 72 10.20 9.33 -24.55
C GLY A 72 10.32 9.69 -23.06
N ILE A 73 10.61 10.95 -22.74
CA ILE A 73 10.66 11.46 -21.36
C ILE A 73 9.29 11.34 -20.69
N PHE A 74 8.21 11.68 -21.38
CA PHE A 74 6.85 11.59 -20.83
C PHE A 74 6.44 10.13 -20.57
N VAL A 75 6.79 9.21 -21.47
CA VAL A 75 6.58 7.75 -21.29
C VAL A 75 7.40 7.22 -20.11
N LEU A 76 8.65 7.66 -19.96
CA LEU A 76 9.49 7.28 -18.82
C LEU A 76 8.93 7.80 -17.48
N ILE A 77 8.52 9.07 -17.42
CA ILE A 77 7.93 9.67 -16.21
C ILE A 77 6.57 9.01 -15.89
N SER A 78 5.74 8.74 -16.91
CA SER A 78 4.44 8.09 -16.74
C SER A 78 4.57 6.63 -16.29
N ASN A 79 5.59 5.90 -16.75
CA ASN A 79 5.89 4.55 -16.27
C ASN A 79 6.45 4.55 -14.84
N GLN A 80 7.23 5.55 -14.45
CA GLN A 80 7.71 5.68 -13.06
C GLN A 80 6.56 5.97 -12.08
N GLN A 81 5.62 6.83 -12.47
CA GLN A 81 4.47 7.17 -11.64
C GLN A 81 3.48 5.99 -11.47
N SER A 82 3.45 5.07 -12.44
CA SER A 82 2.61 3.85 -12.39
C SER A 82 3.13 2.80 -11.40
N ASN A 83 4.40 2.90 -11.00
CA ASN A 83 5.06 1.93 -10.12
C ASN A 83 5.20 2.44 -8.68
N ALA A 84 5.01 3.73 -8.43
CA ALA A 84 5.04 4.28 -7.07
C ALA A 84 3.76 3.96 -6.30
N GLY A 85 3.88 3.67 -5.01
CA GLY A 85 2.72 3.55 -4.13
C GLY A 85 2.04 4.90 -3.89
N VAL A 86 0.72 4.87 -3.72
CA VAL A 86 -0.11 6.07 -3.46
C VAL A 86 -0.47 6.16 -1.98
N ILE A 87 -0.68 7.38 -1.48
CA ILE A 87 -1.25 7.68 -0.16
C ILE A 87 -2.54 8.45 -0.36
N GLY A 88 -3.62 8.05 0.33
CA GLY A 88 -4.88 8.79 0.33
C GLY A 88 -6.09 7.87 0.29
N PRO A 89 -7.22 8.32 -0.30
CA PRO A 89 -8.40 7.48 -0.41
C PRO A 89 -8.12 6.24 -1.28
N THR A 90 -8.84 5.16 -1.03
CA THR A 90 -8.73 3.93 -1.83
C THR A 90 -9.09 4.18 -3.29
N ASP A 91 -8.27 3.68 -4.21
CA ASP A 91 -8.68 3.56 -5.61
C ASP A 91 -9.80 2.49 -5.70
N PRO A 92 -10.99 2.83 -6.24
CA PRO A 92 -12.09 1.87 -6.35
C PRO A 92 -11.74 0.59 -7.12
N ALA A 93 -10.87 0.68 -8.13
CA ALA A 93 -10.43 -0.48 -8.90
C ALA A 93 -9.51 -1.38 -8.07
N VAL A 94 -8.60 -0.80 -7.29
CA VAL A 94 -7.75 -1.54 -6.34
C VAL A 94 -8.63 -2.22 -5.29
N LEU A 95 -9.58 -1.50 -4.70
CA LEU A 95 -10.52 -2.04 -3.72
C LEU A 95 -11.31 -3.22 -4.30
N GLN A 96 -11.85 -3.08 -5.51
CA GLN A 96 -12.60 -4.15 -6.17
C GLN A 96 -11.74 -5.39 -6.41
N GLN A 97 -10.49 -5.22 -6.84
CA GLN A 97 -9.58 -6.34 -7.12
C GLN A 97 -9.17 -7.07 -5.84
N VAL A 98 -8.79 -6.35 -4.79
CA VAL A 98 -8.32 -6.97 -3.53
C VAL A 98 -9.45 -7.59 -2.72
N THR A 99 -10.67 -7.04 -2.78
CA THR A 99 -11.83 -7.60 -2.07
C THR A 99 -12.60 -8.63 -2.90
N GLY A 100 -12.42 -8.62 -4.22
CA GLY A 100 -13.12 -9.48 -5.19
C GLY A 100 -12.28 -10.62 -5.76
N VAL A 101 -11.23 -11.08 -5.06
CA VAL A 101 -10.41 -12.20 -5.51
C VAL A 101 -11.28 -13.44 -5.74
N LYS A 102 -11.19 -14.02 -6.93
CA LYS A 102 -11.99 -15.20 -7.31
C LYS A 102 -11.61 -16.41 -6.47
N GLN A 103 -12.61 -17.20 -6.10
CA GLN A 103 -12.42 -18.45 -5.37
C GLN A 103 -11.49 -19.43 -6.12
N SER A 104 -11.53 -19.45 -7.45
CA SER A 104 -10.63 -20.28 -8.25
C SER A 104 -9.16 -19.90 -8.08
N ALA A 105 -8.82 -18.61 -8.07
CA ALA A 105 -7.44 -18.15 -7.86
C ALA A 105 -6.92 -18.53 -6.47
N LEU A 106 -7.77 -18.40 -5.44
CA LEU A 106 -7.45 -18.84 -4.07
C LEU A 106 -7.23 -20.35 -3.99
N ALA A 107 -8.04 -21.15 -4.69
CA ALA A 107 -7.89 -22.60 -4.77
C ALA A 107 -6.63 -23.02 -5.52
N ASP A 108 -6.35 -22.39 -6.68
CA ASP A 108 -5.18 -22.67 -7.51
C ASP A 108 -3.87 -22.33 -6.79
N VAL A 109 -3.86 -21.25 -5.99
CA VAL A 109 -2.69 -20.89 -5.18
C VAL A 109 -2.49 -21.85 -4.01
N GLY A 110 -3.55 -22.30 -3.33
CA GLY A 110 -3.43 -23.11 -2.12
C GLY A 110 -2.67 -22.37 -1.02
N THR A 111 -1.59 -22.93 -0.49
CA THR A 111 -0.69 -22.23 0.46
C THR A 111 0.29 -21.29 -0.25
N GLY A 112 0.40 -21.34 -1.57
CA GLY A 112 1.34 -20.53 -2.36
C GLY A 112 2.82 -20.76 -2.02
N GLY A 113 3.15 -21.85 -1.32
CA GLY A 113 4.49 -22.10 -0.79
C GLY A 113 4.85 -21.25 0.43
N VAL A 114 3.91 -20.48 0.97
CA VAL A 114 4.07 -19.78 2.25
C VAL A 114 4.15 -20.82 3.36
N GLN A 115 5.15 -20.70 4.23
CA GLN A 115 5.25 -21.54 5.44
C GLN A 115 4.13 -21.17 6.40
N ASN A 116 3.55 -22.15 7.10
CA ASN A 116 2.45 -21.89 8.03
C ASN A 116 2.82 -20.82 9.06
N PRO A 117 2.24 -19.61 8.98
CA PRO A 117 2.58 -18.52 9.90
C PRO A 117 1.77 -18.56 11.19
N MET A 118 0.76 -19.44 11.29
CA MET A 118 -0.16 -19.51 12.41
C MET A 118 0.44 -20.35 13.54
N GLN A 119 0.51 -19.76 14.73
CA GLN A 119 0.87 -20.44 15.96
C GLN A 119 -0.40 -20.73 16.76
N PRO A 120 -0.71 -22.00 17.09
CA PRO A 120 -1.87 -22.31 17.92
C PRO A 120 -1.69 -21.73 19.32
N VAL A 121 -2.74 -21.10 19.85
CA VAL A 121 -2.75 -20.63 21.23
C VAL A 121 -2.88 -21.84 22.17
N ALA A 122 -1.99 -21.90 23.16
CA ALA A 122 -1.96 -23.00 24.10
C ALA A 122 -3.10 -22.91 25.12
N GLY A 123 -3.61 -24.09 25.50
CA GLY A 123 -4.74 -24.20 26.40
C GLY A 123 -6.07 -23.90 25.71
N ASN A 124 -7.16 -24.40 26.26
CA ASN A 124 -8.50 -24.18 25.72
C ASN A 124 -9.01 -22.79 26.15
N GLN A 125 -8.34 -21.73 25.69
CA GLN A 125 -8.70 -20.36 26.03
C GLN A 125 -10.15 -20.07 25.60
N PRO A 126 -10.91 -19.26 26.36
CA PRO A 126 -12.19 -18.74 25.88
C PRO A 126 -12.01 -18.04 24.54
N ILE A 127 -13.03 -18.09 23.68
CA ILE A 127 -13.02 -17.30 22.44
C ILE A 127 -12.92 -15.82 22.82
N LEU A 128 -11.91 -15.15 22.29
CA LEU A 128 -11.79 -13.72 22.44
C LEU A 128 -12.71 -13.03 21.44
N ASN A 129 -13.70 -12.34 21.99
CA ASN A 129 -14.71 -11.61 21.23
C ASN A 129 -14.34 -10.14 21.09
N GLY A 130 -14.77 -9.54 19.99
CA GLY A 130 -14.64 -8.12 19.71
C GLY A 130 -15.83 -7.31 20.20
N PRO A 131 -15.89 -6.02 19.83
CA PRO A 131 -16.87 -5.06 20.34
C PRO A 131 -18.34 -5.42 20.09
N SER A 132 -18.64 -6.24 19.08
CA SER A 132 -20.01 -6.67 18.78
C SER A 132 -20.32 -8.09 19.25
N GLY A 133 -19.41 -8.71 20.01
CA GLY A 133 -19.59 -10.04 20.61
C GLY A 133 -19.27 -11.21 19.68
N LYS A 134 -18.79 -10.97 18.45
CA LYS A 134 -18.28 -12.01 17.55
C LYS A 134 -16.81 -12.32 17.89
N PRO A 135 -16.28 -13.50 17.53
CA PRO A 135 -14.84 -13.76 17.57
C PRO A 135 -14.07 -12.60 16.92
N GLN A 136 -12.94 -12.19 17.47
CA GLN A 136 -12.15 -11.09 16.88
C GLN A 136 -10.90 -11.55 16.15
N LEU A 137 -10.57 -10.84 15.07
CA LEU A 137 -9.20 -10.69 14.58
C LEU A 137 -8.66 -9.36 15.11
N LEU A 138 -7.80 -9.41 16.11
CA LEU A 138 -6.98 -8.26 16.49
C LEU A 138 -5.79 -8.20 15.53
N TYR A 139 -5.55 -7.02 14.96
CA TYR A 139 -4.33 -6.72 14.21
C TYR A 139 -3.61 -5.57 14.92
N TYR A 140 -2.37 -5.79 15.35
CA TYR A 140 -1.50 -4.78 15.93
C TYR A 140 -0.39 -4.46 14.94
N GLY A 141 -0.36 -3.21 14.49
CA GLY A 141 0.54 -2.79 13.42
C GLY A 141 0.92 -1.32 13.51
N ALA A 142 1.82 -0.95 12.61
CA ALA A 142 2.17 0.44 12.34
C ALA A 142 2.34 0.63 10.83
N GLU A 143 1.88 1.74 10.28
CA GLU A 143 1.94 1.99 8.84
C GLU A 143 3.38 2.06 8.35
N TRP A 144 4.33 2.58 9.15
CA TRP A 144 5.74 2.66 8.77
C TRP A 144 6.40 1.30 8.55
N CYS A 145 5.87 0.23 9.16
CA CYS A 145 6.45 -1.10 9.19
C CYS A 145 6.22 -1.85 7.87
N PRO A 146 7.27 -2.26 7.13
CA PRO A 146 7.11 -2.92 5.83
C PRO A 146 6.52 -4.34 5.90
N TYR A 147 6.80 -5.10 6.97
CA TYR A 147 6.14 -6.40 7.19
C TYR A 147 4.65 -6.24 7.42
N CYS A 148 4.25 -5.18 8.13
CA CYS A 148 2.87 -4.80 8.29
C CYS A 148 2.26 -4.46 6.93
N ALA A 149 2.96 -3.66 6.12
CA ALA A 149 2.52 -3.29 4.77
C ALA A 149 2.27 -4.50 3.87
N ALA A 150 3.12 -5.54 3.95
CA ALA A 150 2.87 -6.82 3.30
C ALA A 150 1.61 -7.50 3.87
N ASP A 151 1.60 -7.81 5.16
CA ASP A 151 0.54 -8.60 5.80
C ASP A 151 -0.88 -8.04 5.59
N ARG A 152 -1.03 -6.71 5.51
CA ARG A 152 -2.33 -6.05 5.27
C ARG A 152 -3.02 -6.55 3.99
N TRP A 153 -2.28 -6.86 2.93
CA TRP A 153 -2.88 -7.42 1.71
C TRP A 153 -3.60 -8.74 1.99
N SER A 154 -2.94 -9.66 2.69
CA SER A 154 -3.50 -10.97 3.03
C SER A 154 -4.65 -10.86 4.02
N VAL A 155 -4.56 -9.93 4.98
CA VAL A 155 -5.65 -9.63 5.92
C VAL A 155 -6.89 -9.11 5.18
N VAL A 156 -6.73 -8.18 4.24
CA VAL A 156 -7.85 -7.65 3.44
C VAL A 156 -8.49 -8.76 2.60
N VAL A 157 -7.69 -9.57 1.90
CA VAL A 157 -8.21 -10.69 1.09
C VAL A 157 -8.97 -11.68 1.98
N ALA A 158 -8.41 -12.07 3.13
CA ALA A 158 -9.05 -13.03 4.03
C ALA A 158 -10.37 -12.48 4.59
N LEU A 159 -10.37 -11.27 5.15
CA LEU A 159 -11.56 -10.65 5.73
C LEU A 159 -12.66 -10.37 4.70
N SER A 160 -12.31 -10.06 3.46
CA SER A 160 -13.29 -9.84 2.38
C SER A 160 -14.11 -11.08 2.05
N ARG A 161 -13.67 -12.27 2.48
CA ARG A 161 -14.45 -13.51 2.38
C ARG A 161 -15.56 -13.59 3.42
N PHE A 162 -15.40 -12.92 4.56
CA PHE A 162 -16.34 -12.95 5.70
C PHE A 162 -17.17 -11.67 5.82
N GLY A 163 -16.82 -10.59 5.11
CA GLY A 163 -17.42 -9.29 5.30
C GLY A 163 -17.12 -8.33 4.16
N THR A 164 -17.20 -7.03 4.44
CA THR A 164 -17.03 -5.99 3.44
C THR A 164 -16.27 -4.80 4.02
N PHE A 165 -15.28 -4.33 3.26
CA PHE A 165 -14.64 -3.04 3.49
C PHE A 165 -15.39 -1.95 2.74
N LYS A 166 -15.88 -0.92 3.44
CA LYS A 166 -16.47 0.28 2.83
C LYS A 166 -15.46 1.41 2.64
N GLN A 167 -14.42 1.43 3.46
CA GLN A 167 -13.32 2.38 3.42
C GLN A 167 -12.03 1.64 3.76
N LEU A 168 -10.99 1.81 2.96
CA LEU A 168 -9.69 1.16 3.14
C LEU A 168 -8.58 2.04 2.57
N PRO A 169 -8.21 3.16 3.24
CA PRO A 169 -7.27 4.14 2.69
C PRO A 169 -5.98 3.49 2.20
N GLU A 170 -5.36 4.06 1.17
CA GLU A 170 -4.06 3.61 0.69
C GLU A 170 -2.92 4.37 1.37
N THR A 171 -1.82 3.67 1.61
CA THR A 171 -0.58 4.26 2.16
C THR A 171 0.61 3.42 1.72
N THR A 172 1.81 3.79 2.13
CA THR A 172 3.00 2.95 1.98
C THR A 172 3.72 2.84 3.32
N SER A 173 4.58 1.82 3.46
CA SER A 173 5.56 1.80 4.55
C SER A 173 6.49 3.00 4.51
N SER A 174 7.29 3.17 5.56
CA SER A 174 8.32 4.21 5.62
C SER A 174 9.26 4.12 4.42
N GLY A 175 9.76 5.26 3.96
CA GLY A 175 10.75 5.34 2.90
C GLY A 175 12.18 5.06 3.35
N SER A 176 12.43 4.90 4.65
CA SER A 176 13.75 4.74 5.25
C SER A 176 14.02 3.36 5.88
N ASP A 177 13.07 2.43 5.78
CA ASP A 177 13.21 1.06 6.28
C ASP A 177 13.82 0.12 5.23
N VAL A 178 14.09 -1.15 5.60
CA VAL A 178 14.73 -2.17 4.76
C VAL A 178 13.96 -2.52 3.49
N TYR A 179 12.64 -2.36 3.50
CA TYR A 179 11.77 -2.46 2.32
C TYR A 179 11.00 -1.14 2.16
N PRO A 180 11.65 -0.10 1.59
CA PRO A 180 11.13 1.25 1.63
C PRO A 180 9.90 1.41 0.74
N ASN A 181 8.95 2.24 1.18
CA ASN A 181 7.75 2.60 0.41
C ASN A 181 6.96 1.39 -0.12
N THR A 182 6.89 0.31 0.66
CA THR A 182 6.08 -0.87 0.31
C THR A 182 4.62 -0.47 0.23
N ALA A 183 4.01 -0.60 -0.96
CA ALA A 183 2.64 -0.17 -1.23
C ALA A 183 1.61 -1.04 -0.49
N THR A 184 0.65 -0.40 0.19
CA THR A 184 -0.32 -1.10 1.05
C THR A 184 -1.58 -0.25 1.32
N PHE A 185 -2.38 -0.72 2.25
CA PHE A 185 -3.53 -0.03 2.82
C PHE A 185 -3.22 0.46 4.24
N SER A 186 -3.99 1.42 4.73
CA SER A 186 -4.07 1.74 6.14
C SER A 186 -5.31 1.09 6.72
N PHE A 187 -5.17 0.45 7.88
CA PHE A 187 -6.31 0.06 8.69
C PHE A 187 -6.79 1.16 9.64
N HIS A 188 -5.99 2.20 9.84
CA HIS A 188 -6.45 3.41 10.51
C HIS A 188 -7.54 4.07 9.66
N GLN A 189 -8.68 4.38 10.29
CA GLN A 189 -9.88 4.89 9.60
C GLN A 189 -10.51 3.93 8.56
N SER A 190 -10.08 2.67 8.51
CA SER A 190 -10.78 1.66 7.71
C SER A 190 -12.16 1.33 8.30
N GLN A 191 -13.09 0.89 7.45
CA GLN A 191 -14.43 0.48 7.87
C GLN A 191 -14.72 -0.91 7.34
N TYR A 192 -14.80 -1.87 8.26
CA TYR A 192 -15.13 -3.27 7.99
C TYR A 192 -16.40 -3.68 8.72
N SER A 193 -17.24 -4.47 8.06
CA SER A 193 -18.42 -5.09 8.67
C SER A 193 -18.56 -6.55 8.25
N SER A 194 -18.98 -7.42 9.18
CA SER A 194 -19.19 -8.85 8.96
C SER A 194 -20.24 -9.39 9.93
N ASN A 195 -20.90 -10.49 9.55
CA ASN A 195 -21.78 -11.25 10.44
C ASN A 195 -21.04 -12.34 11.23
N TYR A 196 -19.74 -12.56 10.97
CA TYR A 196 -19.01 -13.74 11.48
C TYR A 196 -17.85 -13.39 12.39
N ILE A 197 -17.11 -12.32 12.07
CA ILE A 197 -15.91 -11.92 12.80
C ILE A 197 -15.92 -10.40 13.06
N ASP A 198 -15.33 -9.98 14.17
CA ASP A 198 -14.96 -8.59 14.40
C ASP A 198 -13.52 -8.34 13.96
N PHE A 199 -13.31 -7.30 13.16
CA PHE A 199 -11.96 -6.85 12.86
C PHE A 199 -11.62 -5.70 13.79
N VAL A 200 -10.56 -5.86 14.59
CA VAL A 200 -10.07 -4.86 15.54
C VAL A 200 -8.68 -4.42 15.08
N PRO A 201 -8.59 -3.42 14.19
CA PRO A 201 -7.31 -2.87 13.75
C PRO A 201 -6.76 -1.88 14.76
N LEU A 202 -5.56 -2.16 15.26
CA LEU A 202 -4.77 -1.31 16.14
C LEU A 202 -3.50 -0.86 15.39
N GLU A 203 -3.69 0.10 14.50
CA GLU A 203 -2.61 0.82 13.81
C GLU A 203 -2.11 1.95 14.69
N VAL A 204 -1.06 1.70 15.47
CA VAL A 204 -0.66 2.66 16.52
C VAL A 204 0.14 3.84 16.00
N GLN A 205 0.81 3.69 14.85
CA GLN A 205 1.64 4.74 14.26
C GLN A 205 1.41 4.85 12.75
N ASP A 206 1.49 6.08 12.23
CA ASP A 206 1.48 6.34 10.79
C ASP A 206 2.83 6.03 10.13
N ARG A 207 2.91 6.25 8.82
CA ARG A 207 4.11 5.97 8.01
C ARG A 207 5.35 6.76 8.45
N ASP A 208 5.17 7.87 9.14
CA ASP A 208 6.23 8.76 9.61
C ASP A 208 6.58 8.47 11.08
N GLY A 209 6.00 7.43 11.68
CA GLY A 209 6.25 7.00 13.06
C GLY A 209 5.49 7.81 14.11
N LYS A 210 4.55 8.66 13.69
CA LYS A 210 3.73 9.44 14.62
C LYS A 210 2.59 8.57 15.15
N THR A 211 2.37 8.62 16.46
CA THR A 211 1.26 7.91 17.10
C THR A 211 -0.10 8.40 16.58
N VAL A 212 -0.93 7.49 16.07
CA VAL A 212 -2.30 7.75 15.60
C VAL A 212 -3.37 7.01 16.41
N LEU A 213 -3.03 5.88 17.03
CA LEU A 213 -3.90 5.17 17.97
C LEU A 213 -3.11 4.73 19.21
N THR A 214 -3.79 4.77 20.36
CA THR A 214 -3.27 4.23 21.62
C THR A 214 -4.08 2.99 22.00
N PRO A 215 -3.44 1.85 22.34
CA PRO A 215 -4.15 0.67 22.82
C PRO A 215 -5.01 0.98 24.05
N THR A 216 -6.21 0.42 24.10
CA THR A 216 -7.03 0.38 25.34
C THR A 216 -6.33 -0.46 26.42
N PRO A 217 -6.67 -0.32 27.71
CA PRO A 217 -6.09 -1.15 28.78
C PRO A 217 -6.22 -2.65 28.51
N GLU A 218 -7.35 -3.10 27.98
CA GLU A 218 -7.63 -4.50 27.65
C GLU A 218 -6.74 -4.98 26.49
N GLN A 219 -6.60 -4.17 25.44
CA GLN A 219 -5.68 -4.45 24.34
C GLN A 219 -4.22 -4.47 24.84
N GLN A 220 -3.83 -3.54 25.71
CA GLN A 220 -2.49 -3.50 26.28
C GLN A 220 -2.21 -4.73 27.15
N GLN A 221 -3.18 -5.19 27.94
CA GLN A 221 -3.07 -6.42 28.73
C GLN A 221 -2.84 -7.64 27.83
N LEU A 222 -3.55 -7.71 26.70
CA LEU A 222 -3.37 -8.78 25.72
C LEU A 222 -1.97 -8.73 25.07
N LEU A 223 -1.52 -7.54 24.65
CA LEU A 223 -0.17 -7.37 24.11
C LEU A 223 0.91 -7.75 25.13
N ASN A 224 0.70 -7.41 26.41
CA ASN A 224 1.60 -7.79 27.50
C ASN A 224 1.59 -9.31 27.76
N HIS A 225 0.41 -9.94 27.70
CA HIS A 225 0.27 -11.40 27.85
C HIS A 225 1.12 -12.15 26.83
N TYR A 226 1.07 -11.72 25.58
CA TYR A 226 1.87 -12.29 24.49
C TYR A 226 3.30 -11.72 24.38
N LYS A 227 3.68 -10.81 25.28
CA LYS A 227 5.00 -10.14 25.30
C LYS A 227 5.36 -9.51 23.95
N ILE A 228 4.39 -8.85 23.33
CA ILE A 228 4.57 -8.24 22.00
C ILE A 228 5.46 -7.01 22.11
N THR A 229 6.60 -7.04 21.41
CA THR A 229 7.60 -5.97 21.38
C THR A 229 7.78 -5.32 20.01
N GLY A 230 7.09 -5.82 18.99
CA GLY A 230 7.23 -5.36 17.61
C GLY A 230 5.98 -5.61 16.76
N PHE A 231 6.11 -5.34 15.47
CA PHE A 231 5.03 -5.42 14.50
C PHE A 231 5.42 -6.31 13.29
N PRO A 232 4.43 -6.88 12.59
CA PRO A 232 3.02 -6.96 12.98
C PRO A 232 2.76 -8.01 14.07
N PHE A 233 1.57 -7.97 14.66
CA PHE A 233 1.04 -9.06 15.48
C PHE A 233 -0.44 -9.24 15.22
N MET A 234 -0.89 -10.49 15.15
CA MET A 234 -2.28 -10.86 14.96
C MET A 234 -2.69 -11.88 16.01
N ASN A 235 -3.89 -11.70 16.57
CA ASN A 235 -4.56 -12.69 17.40
C ASN A 235 -5.94 -12.96 16.82
N ILE A 236 -6.21 -14.23 16.53
CA ILE A 236 -7.45 -14.72 15.94
C ILE A 236 -8.20 -15.44 17.04
N ALA A 237 -9.02 -14.69 17.75
CA ALA A 237 -9.97 -15.15 18.75
C ALA A 237 -9.39 -16.07 19.84
N GLU A 238 -8.13 -15.86 20.26
CA GLU A 238 -7.40 -16.77 21.18
C GLU A 238 -7.36 -18.23 20.68
N ARG A 239 -7.32 -18.42 19.36
CA ARG A 239 -7.12 -19.72 18.71
C ARG A 239 -5.78 -19.77 18.02
N TYR A 240 -5.40 -18.70 17.34
CA TYR A 240 -4.13 -18.60 16.64
C TYR A 240 -3.52 -17.21 16.81
N THR A 241 -2.19 -17.15 16.80
CA THR A 241 -1.44 -15.91 16.66
C THR A 241 -0.50 -15.97 15.46
N ALA A 242 -0.11 -14.80 14.95
CA ALA A 242 0.90 -14.67 13.90
C ALA A 242 1.65 -13.34 14.06
N THR A 243 2.91 -13.28 13.66
CA THR A 243 3.74 -12.06 13.73
C THR A 243 4.20 -11.54 12.37
N SER A 244 4.26 -12.39 11.35
CA SER A 244 4.54 -12.01 9.96
C SER A 244 4.04 -13.13 9.07
N LEU A 245 3.39 -12.80 7.96
CA LEU A 245 2.81 -13.81 7.08
C LEU A 245 3.75 -14.16 5.92
N TYR A 246 4.47 -13.17 5.39
CA TYR A 246 5.43 -13.36 4.29
C TYR A 246 6.41 -12.17 4.16
N SER A 247 7.42 -12.32 3.30
CA SER A 247 8.45 -11.28 3.09
C SER A 247 7.93 -10.11 2.23
N PRO A 248 8.15 -8.83 2.62
CA PRO A 248 7.79 -7.67 1.82
C PRO A 248 8.54 -7.54 0.50
N ASP A 249 9.68 -8.23 0.35
CA ASP A 249 10.52 -8.19 -0.86
C ASP A 249 9.73 -8.47 -2.15
N VAL A 250 8.73 -9.35 -2.08
CA VAL A 250 7.87 -9.71 -3.21
C VAL A 250 7.05 -8.52 -3.74
N LEU A 251 6.87 -7.47 -2.94
CA LEU A 251 6.14 -6.25 -3.29
C LEU A 251 7.05 -5.09 -3.68
N SER A 252 8.37 -5.30 -3.68
CA SER A 252 9.36 -4.25 -3.89
C SER A 252 9.14 -3.53 -5.23
N GLY A 253 9.02 -2.19 -5.16
CA GLY A 253 8.85 -1.33 -6.33
C GLY A 253 7.51 -1.44 -7.05
N LEU A 254 6.53 -2.17 -6.50
CA LEU A 254 5.19 -2.28 -7.06
C LEU A 254 4.24 -1.26 -6.40
N SER A 255 3.36 -0.66 -7.21
CA SER A 255 2.23 0.14 -6.72
C SER A 255 1.08 -0.75 -6.26
N GLN A 256 0.14 -0.21 -5.49
CA GLN A 256 -1.07 -0.93 -5.08
C GLN A 256 -1.81 -1.51 -6.27
N LYS A 257 -1.94 -0.72 -7.36
CA LYS A 257 -2.55 -1.19 -8.60
C LYS A 257 -1.81 -2.39 -9.21
N LYS A 258 -0.48 -2.36 -9.27
CA LYS A 258 0.30 -3.47 -9.82
C LYS A 258 0.22 -4.73 -8.95
N ILE A 259 0.16 -4.58 -7.64
CA ILE A 259 -0.05 -5.68 -6.70
C ILE A 259 -1.44 -6.28 -6.92
N ALA A 260 -2.47 -5.43 -6.94
CA ALA A 260 -3.87 -5.84 -7.11
C ALA A 260 -4.14 -6.51 -8.47
N ASP A 261 -3.54 -6.00 -9.56
CA ASP A 261 -3.63 -6.60 -10.89
C ASP A 261 -3.06 -8.04 -10.90
N GLN A 262 -2.01 -8.30 -10.10
CA GLN A 262 -1.37 -9.62 -10.02
C GLN A 262 -2.21 -10.65 -9.26
N LEU A 263 -3.09 -10.25 -8.33
CA LEU A 263 -3.89 -11.16 -7.48
C LEU A 263 -4.77 -12.16 -8.26
N SER A 264 -5.05 -11.88 -9.53
CA SER A 264 -5.83 -12.77 -10.40
C SER A 264 -4.99 -13.86 -11.08
N ASP A 265 -3.67 -13.72 -11.11
CA ASP A 265 -2.73 -14.67 -11.71
C ASP A 265 -2.13 -15.56 -10.61
N PRO A 266 -2.54 -16.85 -10.49
CA PRO A 266 -2.07 -17.76 -9.45
C PRO A 266 -0.59 -18.16 -9.61
N THR A 267 0.04 -17.86 -10.76
CA THR A 267 1.45 -18.18 -11.01
C THR A 267 2.38 -17.05 -10.57
N SER A 268 1.85 -15.83 -10.39
CA SER A 268 2.65 -14.69 -9.94
C SER A 268 3.13 -14.89 -8.50
N LYS A 269 4.36 -14.45 -8.22
CA LYS A 269 4.92 -14.53 -6.86
C LYS A 269 4.12 -13.69 -5.87
N VAL A 270 3.57 -12.57 -6.32
CA VAL A 270 2.68 -11.71 -5.54
C VAL A 270 1.43 -12.48 -5.10
N SER A 271 0.71 -13.13 -6.03
CA SER A 271 -0.47 -13.95 -5.67
C SER A 271 -0.12 -15.12 -4.78
N GLN A 272 0.97 -15.83 -5.06
CA GLN A 272 1.39 -16.97 -4.23
C GLN A 272 1.57 -16.55 -2.77
N ASN A 273 2.27 -15.43 -2.52
CA ASN A 273 2.49 -14.96 -1.16
C ASN A 273 1.21 -14.39 -0.52
N ILE A 274 0.49 -13.50 -1.22
CA ILE A 274 -0.70 -12.84 -0.66
C ILE A 274 -1.84 -13.85 -0.46
N LEU A 275 -2.22 -14.59 -1.50
CA LEU A 275 -3.36 -15.51 -1.43
C LEU A 275 -3.04 -16.73 -0.57
N GLY A 276 -1.79 -17.21 -0.59
CA GLY A 276 -1.32 -18.27 0.29
C GLY A 276 -1.45 -17.91 1.76
N ALA A 277 -0.91 -16.75 2.16
CA ALA A 277 -1.09 -16.21 3.51
C ALA A 277 -2.56 -15.93 3.86
N ALA A 278 -3.35 -15.40 2.91
CA ALA A 278 -4.77 -15.16 3.12
C ALA A 278 -5.56 -16.46 3.35
N ASN A 279 -5.16 -17.57 2.72
CA ASN A 279 -5.76 -18.88 2.95
C ASN A 279 -5.45 -19.41 4.36
N TYR A 280 -4.25 -19.16 4.89
CA TYR A 280 -3.92 -19.46 6.30
C TYR A 280 -4.78 -18.65 7.27
N LEU A 281 -4.90 -17.34 7.05
CA LEU A 281 -5.79 -16.48 7.84
C LEU A 281 -7.25 -16.94 7.75
N THR A 282 -7.73 -17.28 6.55
CA THR A 282 -9.08 -17.79 6.33
C THR A 282 -9.32 -19.08 7.11
N ALA A 283 -8.38 -20.03 7.05
CA ALA A 283 -8.48 -21.29 7.79
C ALA A 283 -8.53 -21.07 9.31
N ALA A 284 -7.71 -20.15 9.84
CA ALA A 284 -7.72 -19.79 11.26
C ALA A 284 -9.03 -19.08 11.67
N ILE A 285 -9.56 -18.19 10.83
CA ILE A 285 -10.87 -17.55 11.05
C ILE A 285 -11.99 -18.59 11.01
N CYS A 286 -11.95 -19.56 10.07
CA CYS A 286 -12.91 -20.65 10.02
C CYS A 286 -12.90 -21.49 11.30
N ALA A 287 -11.73 -21.76 11.87
CA ALA A 287 -11.64 -22.43 13.17
C ALA A 287 -12.28 -21.59 14.30
N ALA A 288 -12.03 -20.28 14.33
CA ALA A 288 -12.59 -19.37 15.32
C ALA A 288 -14.12 -19.20 15.22
N THR A 289 -14.67 -19.33 14.01
CA THR A 289 -16.10 -19.14 13.69
C THR A 289 -16.87 -20.45 13.58
N GLN A 290 -16.29 -21.57 14.03
CA GLN A 290 -16.93 -22.89 13.96
C GLN A 290 -17.35 -23.27 12.52
N ASN A 291 -16.46 -22.99 11.56
CA ASN A 291 -16.62 -23.19 10.12
C ASN A 291 -17.74 -22.38 9.47
N GLN A 292 -18.02 -21.17 9.97
CA GLN A 292 -18.99 -20.25 9.37
C GLN A 292 -18.32 -19.02 8.72
N PRO A 293 -18.75 -18.63 7.50
CA PRO A 293 -19.80 -19.27 6.71
C PRO A 293 -19.31 -20.49 5.94
N ALA A 294 -20.18 -21.49 5.77
CA ALA A 294 -19.84 -22.73 5.08
C ALA A 294 -19.30 -22.49 3.66
N ASN A 295 -19.86 -21.55 2.89
CA ASN A 295 -19.42 -21.23 1.53
C ASN A 295 -17.98 -20.68 1.44
N VAL A 296 -17.36 -20.34 2.57
CA VAL A 296 -15.95 -19.95 2.68
C VAL A 296 -15.12 -21.07 3.31
N CYS A 297 -15.64 -21.72 4.35
CA CYS A 297 -14.87 -22.64 5.19
C CYS A 297 -14.81 -24.07 4.68
N THR A 298 -15.76 -24.50 3.84
CA THR A 298 -15.79 -25.87 3.31
C THR A 298 -15.26 -25.98 1.87
N VAL A 299 -14.91 -24.86 1.25
CA VAL A 299 -14.41 -24.81 -0.13
C VAL A 299 -12.88 -24.85 -0.18
N ALA A 300 -12.32 -25.50 -1.20
CA ALA A 300 -10.88 -25.56 -1.41
C ALA A 300 -10.28 -24.14 -1.53
N PRO A 301 -9.12 -23.85 -0.91
CA PRO A 301 -8.19 -24.81 -0.30
C PRO A 301 -8.35 -24.92 1.23
N ILE A 302 -9.40 -24.33 1.80
CA ILE A 302 -9.49 -24.11 3.25
C ILE A 302 -9.43 -25.41 4.06
N PRO A 303 -10.18 -26.49 3.72
CA PRO A 303 -10.07 -27.76 4.45
C PRO A 303 -8.65 -28.33 4.50
N SER A 304 -7.89 -28.28 3.40
CA SER A 304 -6.50 -28.75 3.38
C SER A 304 -5.56 -27.84 4.15
N VAL A 305 -5.75 -26.52 4.08
CA VAL A 305 -4.93 -25.58 4.85
C VAL A 305 -5.19 -25.72 6.36
N SER A 306 -6.46 -25.89 6.77
CA SER A 306 -6.84 -26.12 8.16
C SER A 306 -6.16 -27.33 8.79
N GLN A 307 -5.90 -28.39 8.03
CA GLN A 307 -5.17 -29.56 8.54
C GLN A 307 -3.74 -29.20 8.95
N THR A 308 -3.09 -28.29 8.21
CA THR A 308 -1.72 -27.84 8.52
C THR A 308 -1.64 -26.94 9.76
N LEU A 309 -2.78 -26.35 10.19
CA LEU A 309 -2.86 -25.55 11.42
C LEU A 309 -2.82 -26.41 12.69
N MET A 310 -3.23 -27.68 12.59
CA MET A 310 -3.28 -28.61 13.73
C MET A 310 -1.92 -29.25 14.00
N THR A 311 -1.05 -29.29 13.00
CA THR A 311 0.30 -29.82 13.10
C THR A 311 1.25 -28.69 13.49
N SER A 312 1.32 -28.36 14.78
CA SER A 312 2.41 -27.53 15.27
C SER A 312 3.71 -28.35 15.14
N PRO A 313 4.81 -27.83 14.56
CA PRO A 313 6.10 -28.42 14.83
C PRO A 313 6.31 -28.28 16.34
N ALA A 314 6.42 -29.41 17.03
CA ALA A 314 6.86 -29.40 18.41
C ALA A 314 8.21 -28.68 18.44
N SER A 315 8.29 -27.56 19.16
CA SER A 315 9.56 -26.99 19.56
C SER A 315 10.41 -28.13 20.14
N PRO A 316 11.68 -28.29 19.75
CA PRO A 316 12.55 -29.27 20.39
C PRO A 316 12.75 -28.81 21.84
N GLN A 317 11.91 -29.30 22.75
CA GLN A 317 12.23 -29.30 24.16
C GLN A 317 13.46 -30.19 24.29
N SER A 318 14.57 -29.53 24.57
CA SER A 318 15.83 -30.09 25.02
C SER A 318 15.55 -31.21 26.01
N SER A 319 15.69 -32.45 25.56
CA SER A 319 15.82 -33.60 26.43
C SER A 319 17.19 -33.47 27.12
N ILE A 320 17.25 -32.66 28.17
CA ILE A 320 18.34 -32.76 29.14
C ILE A 320 18.05 -34.05 29.90
N GLY A 321 18.67 -35.12 29.41
CA GLY A 321 18.72 -36.40 30.12
C GLY A 321 19.29 -36.15 31.51
N ASN A 322 18.57 -36.67 32.50
CA ASN A 322 19.09 -36.88 33.84
C ASN A 322 20.27 -37.86 33.76
N SER A 323 21.48 -37.33 33.56
CA SER A 323 22.70 -38.08 33.81
C SER A 323 22.99 -38.01 35.31
N SER A 324 22.56 -39.05 36.02
CA SER A 324 23.03 -39.34 37.37
C SER A 324 24.56 -39.46 37.35
N PHE A 325 25.25 -38.45 37.90
CA PHE A 325 26.67 -38.56 38.23
C PHE A 325 26.81 -39.52 39.41
N ALA A 326 27.11 -40.78 39.12
CA ALA A 326 27.68 -41.69 40.11
C ALA A 326 29.11 -41.21 40.44
N MET A 327 29.31 -40.75 41.68
CA MET A 327 30.64 -40.43 42.20
C MET A 327 31.50 -41.70 42.22
N ILE A 328 32.53 -41.73 41.39
CA ILE A 328 33.60 -42.72 41.46
C ILE A 328 34.57 -42.27 42.57
N ALA A 329 34.62 -43.02 43.66
CA ALA A 329 35.60 -42.85 44.73
C ALA A 329 37.00 -43.24 44.25
N PRO A 330 38.07 -42.52 44.65
CA PRO A 330 39.43 -42.90 44.30
C PRO A 330 39.89 -44.12 45.10
N ARG A 331 40.43 -45.10 44.38
CA ARG A 331 41.06 -46.32 44.87
C ARG A 331 42.36 -45.95 45.61
N ARG A 332 42.44 -46.26 46.90
CA ARG A 332 43.70 -46.33 47.64
C ARG A 332 44.50 -47.53 47.12
N GLU A 333 45.60 -47.28 46.44
CA GLU A 333 46.69 -48.25 46.31
C GLU A 333 47.71 -47.97 47.41
N GLY A 334 48.02 -49.01 48.19
CA GLY A 334 49.13 -49.02 49.13
C GLY A 334 50.14 -50.09 48.72
N LEU A 335 51.34 -49.98 49.32
CA LEU A 335 52.55 -50.80 49.16
C LEU A 335 53.41 -50.32 47.97
N SER A 336 54.61 -49.77 48.14
CA SER A 336 55.71 -50.10 49.06
C SER A 336 56.58 -48.90 49.40
#